data_AF-A0A5X4YL43-F1
#
_entry.id   AF-A0A5X4YL43-F1
#
_cell.length_a   1.000
_cell.length_b   1.000
_cell.length_c   1.000
_cell.angle_alpha   90.00
_cell.angle_beta   90.00
_cell.angle_gamma   90.00
#
_symmetry.space_group_name_H-M   'P 1'
#
loop_
_entity.id
_entity.type
_entity.pdbx_description
1 polymer ?
#
loop_
_entity_poly.entity_id
_entity_poly.type
_entity_poly.pdbx_seq_one_letter_code
_entity_poly.pdbx_strand_id
1 'polypeptide(L)' 'MTKEAVIFLFIAIVVEVIATISLKLSDSFTRLVPSIVTIIGYCIAFWCLTIPMRTIPAGIIYAIWSG' A
#
# COMPACT_ATOMS: atom_id res chain seq x y z
N MET A 1 -1.76 18.52 -9.40
CA MET A 1 -1.44 17.11 -9.10
C MET A 1 -0.03 16.86 -9.62
N THR A 2 0.97 16.69 -8.74
CA THR A 2 2.33 16.39 -9.21
C THR A 2 2.34 14.97 -9.78
N LYS A 3 2.92 14.79 -10.97
CA LYS A 3 3.06 13.47 -11.63
C LYS A 3 3.66 12.42 -10.70
N GLU A 4 4.58 12.84 -9.84
CA GLU A 4 5.26 12.02 -8.86
C GLU A 4 4.27 11.45 -7.83
N ALA A 5 3.38 12.28 -7.29
CA ALA A 5 2.40 11.84 -6.29
C ALA A 5 1.48 10.72 -6.82
N VAL A 6 1.07 10.80 -8.09
CA VAL A 6 0.20 9.78 -8.70
C VAL A 6 0.96 8.46 -8.91
N ILE A 7 2.24 8.52 -9.30
CA ILE A 7 3.09 7.33 -9.44
C ILE A 7 3.29 6.65 -8.08
N PHE A 8 3.61 7.42 -7.03
CA PHE A 8 3.74 6.89 -5.68
C PHE A 8 2.39 6.35 -5.15
N LEU A 9 1.27 6.99 -5.44
CA LEU A 9 -0.06 6.48 -5.07
C LEU A 9 -0.36 5.13 -5.74
N PHE A 10 -0.08 5.00 -7.04
CA PHE A 10 -0.26 3.74 -7.77
C PHE A 10 0.63 2.63 -7.20
N ILE A 11 1.90 2.93 -6.93
CA ILE A 11 2.82 1.96 -6.30
C ILE A 11 2.33 1.55 -4.92
N ALA A 12 1.85 2.50 -4.10
CA ALA A 12 1.30 2.21 -2.78
C ALA A 12 0.15 1.19 -2.86
N ILE A 13 -0.80 1.39 -3.79
CA ILE A 13 -1.93 0.49 -4.01
C ILE A 13 -1.45 -0.89 -4.45
N VAL A 14 -0.55 -0.98 -5.43
CA VAL A 14 -0.03 -2.27 -5.91
C VAL A 14 0.66 -3.05 -4.79
N VAL A 15 1.50 -2.38 -3.99
CA VAL A 15 2.20 -2.99 -2.88
C VAL A 15 1.21 -3.46 -1.80
N GLU A 16 0.19 -2.67 -1.51
CA GLU A 16 -0.86 -3.05 -0.56
C GLU A 16 -1.66 -4.27 -1.02
N VAL A 17 -2.00 -4.36 -2.31
CA VAL A 17 -2.66 -5.53 -2.87
C VAL A 17 -1.78 -6.78 -2.71
N ILE A 18 -0.49 -6.67 -2.97
CA ILE A 18 0.48 -7.77 -2.77
C ILE A 18 0.58 -8.15 -1.28
N ALA A 19 0.60 -7.16 -0.38
CA ALA A 19 0.61 -7.39 1.07
C ALA A 19 -0.67 -8.08 1.54
N THR A 20 -1.83 -7.68 1.02
CA THR A 20 -3.15 -8.26 1.36
C THR A 20 -3.29 -9.69 0.83
N ILE A 21 -2.80 -9.96 -0.38
CA ILE A 21 -2.72 -11.33 -0.92
C ILE A 21 -1.79 -12.18 -0.05
N SER A 22 -0.62 -11.64 0.32
CA SER A 22 0.34 -12.32 1.18
C SER A 22 -0.22 -12.57 2.58
N LEU A 23 -1.03 -11.66 3.12
CA LEU A 23 -1.71 -11.82 4.40
C LEU A 23 -2.65 -13.02 4.35
N LYS A 24 -3.43 -13.14 3.27
CA LYS A 24 -4.32 -14.30 3.07
C LYS A 24 -3.53 -15.61 2.93
N LEU A 25 -2.37 -15.57 2.27
CA LEU A 25 -1.46 -16.72 2.14
C LEU A 25 -0.69 -17.05 3.42
N SER A 26 -0.64 -16.14 4.39
CA SER A 26 0.06 -16.35 5.66
C SER A 26 -0.62 -17.36 6.57
N ASP A 27 -1.89 -17.70 6.29
CA ASP A 27 -2.72 -18.62 7.08
C ASP A 27 -2.71 -18.23 8.56
N SER A 28 -3.27 -17.06 8.89
CA SER A 28 -3.21 -16.48 10.25
C SER A 28 -1.79 -16.31 10.81
N PHE A 29 -0.85 -15.85 9.96
CA PHE A 29 0.56 -15.68 10.27
C PHE A 29 1.35 -16.97 10.59
N THR A 30 0.77 -18.15 10.37
CA THR A 30 1.42 -19.44 10.63
C THR A 30 2.59 -19.70 9.67
N ARG A 31 2.57 -19.11 8.47
CA ARG A 31 3.65 -19.22 7.48
C ARG A 31 4.59 -18.00 7.54
N LEU A 32 5.82 -18.21 8.01
CA LEU A 32 6.85 -17.17 8.21
C LEU A 32 7.13 -16.30 6.98
N VAL A 33 7.32 -16.90 5.81
CA VAL A 33 7.67 -16.16 4.57
C VAL A 33 6.58 -15.17 4.15
N PRO A 34 5.32 -15.59 3.91
CA PRO A 34 4.24 -14.66 3.57
C PRO A 34 3.92 -13.67 4.71
N SER A 35 4.11 -14.03 5.99
CA SER A 35 3.98 -13.10 7.11
C SER A 35 4.97 -11.93 7.02
N ILE A 36 6.25 -12.21 6.73
CA ILE A 36 7.29 -11.17 6.58
C ILE A 36 6.98 -10.28 5.38
N VAL A 37 6.60 -10.88 4.24
CA VAL A 37 6.22 -10.13 3.03
C VAL A 37 5.03 -9.22 3.30
N THR A 38 4.06 -9.67 4.08
CA THR A 38 2.90 -8.87 4.48
C THR A 38 3.31 -7.64 5.28
N ILE A 39 4.12 -7.82 6.33
CA ILE A 39 4.55 -6.72 7.21
C ILE A 39 5.37 -5.71 6.41
N ILE A 40 6.37 -6.17 5.65
CA ILE A 40 7.21 -5.30 4.82
C ILE A 40 6.39 -4.60 3.74
N GLY A 41 5.47 -5.32 3.10
CA GLY A 41 4.55 -4.79 2.10
C GLY A 41 3.71 -3.64 2.65
N TYR A 42 3.05 -3.84 3.79
CA TYR A 42 2.30 -2.75 4.43
C TYR A 42 3.17 -1.56 4.81
N CYS A 43 4.36 -1.78 5.38
CA CYS A 43 5.29 -0.69 5.71
C CYS A 43 5.66 0.13 4.46
N ILE A 44 5.96 -0.53 3.34
CA ILE A 44 6.29 0.14 2.08
C ILE A 44 5.06 0.87 1.52
N ALA A 45 3.89 0.25 1.53
CA ALA A 45 2.64 0.86 1.05
C ALA A 45 2.33 2.15 1.83
N PHE A 46 2.35 2.10 3.16
CA PHE A 46 2.11 3.28 4.01
C PHE A 46 3.17 4.36 3.80
N TRP A 47 4.44 4.01 3.68
CA TRP A 47 5.50 4.97 3.38
C TRP A 47 5.26 5.68 2.04
N CYS A 48 4.93 4.90 1.02
CA CYS A 48 4.65 5.36 -0.33
C CYS A 48 3.45 6.33 -0.34
N LEU A 49 2.45 6.09 0.50
CA LEU A 49 1.26 6.92 0.68
C LEU A 49 1.55 8.29 1.32
N THR A 50 2.64 8.42 2.10
CA THR A 50 2.99 9.72 2.72
C THR A 50 3.32 10.82 1.71
N ILE A 51 3.76 10.45 0.50
CA ILE A 51 4.16 11.37 -0.57
C ILE A 51 2.93 12.03 -1.25
N PRO A 52 1.93 11.28 -1.75
CA PRO A 52 0.72 11.88 -2.31
C PRO A 52 -0.06 12.71 -1.28
N MET A 53 -0.05 12.33 0.00
CA MET A 53 -0.71 13.10 1.07
C MET A 53 -0.19 14.53 1.24
N ARG A 54 1.03 14.84 0.76
CA ARG A 54 1.58 16.20 0.81
C ARG A 54 1.02 17.13 -0.27
N THR A 55 0.45 16.58 -1.34
CA THR A 55 0.11 17.35 -2.55
C THR A 55 -1.33 17.13 -3.02
N ILE A 56 -1.94 16.02 -2.65
CA ILE A 56 -3.30 15.64 -3.01
C ILE A 56 -4.16 15.68 -1.73
N PRO A 57 -5.33 16.34 -1.76
CA PRO A 57 -6.27 16.30 -0.64
C PRO A 57 -6.61 14.87 -0.25
N ALA A 58 -6.64 14.58 1.05
CA ALA A 58 -6.89 13.24 1.58
C ALA A 58 -8.17 12.61 0.99
N GLY A 59 -9.25 13.38 0.79
CA GLY A 59 -10.48 12.87 0.20
C GLY A 59 -10.31 12.27 -1.20
N ILE A 60 -9.44 12.83 -2.04
CA ILE A 60 -9.15 12.30 -3.37
C ILE A 60 -8.28 11.04 -3.27
N ILE A 61 -7.30 11.03 -2.35
CA ILE A 61 -6.47 9.86 -2.09
C ILE A 61 -7.33 8.69 -1.64
N TYR A 62 -8.20 8.90 -0.65
CA TYR A 62 -9.10 7.86 -0.14
C TYR A 62 -10.07 7.37 -1.22
N ALA A 63 -10.60 8.24 -2.08
CA ALA A 63 -11.49 7.83 -3.17
C ALA A 63 -10.79 6.91 -4.21
N ILE A 64 -9.50 7.14 -4.47
CA ILE A 64 -8.70 6.30 -5.38
C ILE A 64 -8.26 5.01 -4.67
N TRP A 65 -7.91 5.11 -3.39
CA TRP A 65 -7.39 4.02 -2.58
C TRP A 65 -8.47 3.02 -2.15
N SER A 66 -9.72 3.45 -1.99
CA SER A 66 -10.86 2.57 -1.69
C SER A 66 -11.40 1.79 -2.90
N GLY A 67 -10.81 2.00 -4.08
CA GLY A 67 -11.23 1.39 -5.36
C GLY A 67 -10.72 -0.03 -5.58
#